data_AF-A0A4R7KSH5-F1
#
_entry.id   AF-A0A4R7KSH5-F1
#
_cell.length_a   1.000
_cell.length_b   1.000
_cell.length_c   1.000
_cell.angle_alpha   90.00
_cell.angle_beta   90.00
_cell.angle_gamma   90.00
#
_symmetry.space_group_name_H-M   'P 1'
#
loop_
_entity.id
_entity.type
_entity.pdbx_description
1 polymer ?
#
loop_
_entity_poly.entity_id
_entity_poly.type
_entity_poly.pdbx_seq_one_letter_code
_entity_poly.pdbx_strand_id
1 'polypeptide(L)'
;MSFLETLLGTDNKLASRDIAQDMTKDSKFAVTSLAAATAEAVNPELREMLKHQLNKAINEHFELSDMLINKGWYPAYDEPMEQLRKDYAKSQNLT
;
A
#
# COMPACT_ATOMS: atom_id res chain seq x y z
N MET A 1 17.45 -24.08 -12.59
CA MET A 1 17.21 -22.90 -11.75
C MET A 1 17.54 -23.27 -10.32
N SER A 2 18.48 -22.56 -9.69
CA SER A 2 18.79 -22.75 -8.28
C SER A 2 17.62 -22.27 -7.41
N PHE A 3 17.33 -22.93 -6.29
CA PHE A 3 16.29 -22.50 -5.34
C PHE A 3 16.43 -21.02 -4.95
N LEU A 4 17.68 -20.55 -4.80
CA LEU A 4 17.96 -19.15 -4.48
C LEU A 4 17.60 -18.21 -5.62
N GLU A 5 17.74 -18.62 -6.88
CA GLU A 5 17.36 -17.79 -8.03
C GLU A 5 15.84 -17.69 -8.16
N THR A 6 15.11 -18.76 -7.84
CA THR A 6 13.64 -18.75 -7.76
C THR A 6 13.15 -17.89 -6.58
N LEU A 7 13.83 -17.95 -5.43
CA LEU A 7 13.46 -17.20 -4.24
C LEU A 7 13.77 -15.69 -4.37
N LEU A 8 14.89 -15.35 -4.99
CA LEU A 8 15.38 -13.98 -5.09
C LEU A 8 14.98 -13.28 -6.39
N GLY A 9 14.45 -14.03 -7.36
CA GLY A 9 14.13 -13.54 -8.70
C GLY A 9 15.38 -13.36 -9.57
N THR A 10 15.23 -13.58 -10.87
CA THR A 10 16.33 -13.43 -11.84
C THR A 10 16.45 -12.02 -12.40
N ASP A 11 15.42 -11.19 -12.24
CA ASP A 11 15.38 -9.80 -12.70
C ASP A 11 15.43 -8.83 -11.52
N ASN A 12 16.53 -8.10 -11.40
CA ASN A 12 16.76 -7.05 -10.39
C ASN A 12 15.92 -5.77 -10.62
N LYS A 13 14.79 -5.88 -11.34
CA LYS A 13 13.90 -4.77 -11.67
C LYS A 13 12.56 -5.01 -10.98
N LEU A 14 12.32 -4.26 -9.91
CA LEU A 14 10.99 -4.18 -9.30
C LEU A 14 10.01 -3.62 -10.34
N ALA A 15 8.91 -4.32 -10.60
CA ALA A 15 7.88 -3.77 -11.45
C ALA A 15 7.25 -2.56 -10.74
N SER A 16 6.83 -1.54 -11.50
CA SER A 16 6.19 -0.34 -10.93
C SER A 16 4.97 -0.67 -10.07
N ARG A 17 4.27 -1.78 -10.36
CA ARG A 17 3.20 -2.30 -9.53
C ARG A 17 3.68 -2.70 -8.14
N ASP A 18 4.79 -3.43 -8.06
CA ASP A 18 5.29 -3.96 -6.80
C ASP A 18 5.80 -2.81 -5.90
N ILE A 19 6.43 -1.79 -6.51
CA ILE A 19 6.80 -0.53 -5.83
C ILE A 19 5.54 0.18 -5.31
N ALA A 20 4.52 0.34 -6.15
CA ALA A 20 3.28 1.01 -5.77
C ALA A 20 2.52 0.26 -4.64
N GLN A 21 2.59 -1.07 -4.63
CA GLN A 21 2.03 -1.90 -3.56
C GLN A 21 2.78 -1.70 -2.23
N ASP A 22 4.11 -1.64 -2.24
CA ASP A 22 4.89 -1.35 -1.02
C ASP A 22 4.64 0.08 -0.52
N MET A 23 4.59 1.07 -1.42
CA MET A 23 4.18 2.44 -1.08
C MET A 23 2.78 2.49 -0.44
N THR A 24 1.86 1.63 -0.89
CA THR A 24 0.51 1.56 -0.31
C THR A 24 0.56 1.05 1.13
N LYS A 25 1.40 0.05 1.44
CA LYS A 25 1.66 -0.38 2.83
C LYS A 25 2.18 0.78 3.67
N ASP A 26 3.19 1.50 3.18
CA ASP A 26 3.83 2.57 3.94
C ASP A 26 2.90 3.76 4.16
N SER A 27 2.07 4.11 3.18
CA SER A 27 1.06 5.17 3.33
C SER A 27 0.03 4.85 4.43
N LYS A 28 -0.42 3.59 4.54
CA LYS A 28 -1.31 3.16 5.64
C LYS A 28 -0.62 3.30 6.98
N PHE A 29 0.64 2.87 7.07
CA PHE A 29 1.44 3.00 8.28
C PHE A 29 1.63 4.47 8.69
N ALA A 30 1.88 5.36 7.74
CA ALA A 30 2.00 6.79 7.99
C ALA A 30 0.69 7.37 8.57
N VAL A 31 -0.46 7.07 7.96
CA VAL A 31 -1.77 7.52 8.45
C VAL A 31 -2.04 7.03 9.87
N THR A 32 -1.85 5.73 10.14
CA THR A 32 -2.11 5.18 11.48
C THR A 32 -1.16 5.73 12.54
N SER A 33 0.12 5.90 12.20
CA SER A 33 1.13 6.42 13.12
C SER A 33 0.88 7.89 13.44
N LEU A 34 0.54 8.70 12.44
CA LEU A 34 0.20 10.11 12.62
C LEU A 34 -1.10 10.30 13.41
N ALA A 35 -2.08 9.42 13.23
CA ALA A 35 -3.32 9.43 14.01
C ALA A 35 -3.04 9.18 15.49
N ALA A 36 -2.25 8.15 15.82
CA ALA A 36 -1.83 7.88 17.20
C ALA A 36 -1.04 9.05 17.79
N ALA A 37 -0.02 9.55 17.07
CA ALA A 37 0.81 10.66 17.54
C ALA A 37 -0.02 11.94 17.77
N THR A 38 -0.99 12.24 16.90
CA THR A 38 -1.88 13.41 17.06
C THR A 38 -2.77 13.27 18.30
N ALA A 39 -3.26 12.06 18.59
CA ALA A 39 -4.08 11.80 19.77
C ALA A 39 -3.29 11.93 21.08
N GLU A 40 -2.03 11.47 21.08
CA GLU A 40 -1.17 11.41 22.26
C GLU A 40 -0.41 12.72 22.55
N ALA A 41 -0.23 13.59 21.56
CA ALA A 41 0.52 14.84 21.71
C ALA A 41 -0.12 15.78 22.74
N VAL A 42 0.54 16.05 23.87
CA VAL A 42 0.04 16.96 24.91
C VAL A 42 0.21 18.42 24.52
N ASN A 43 1.33 18.77 23.87
CA ASN A 43 1.61 20.13 23.43
C ASN A 43 0.65 20.54 22.29
N PRO A 44 -0.11 21.66 22.41
CA PRO A 44 -1.09 22.08 21.42
C PRO A 44 -0.51 22.38 20.03
N GLU A 45 0.66 23.03 19.97
CA GLU A 45 1.30 23.41 18.71
C GLU A 45 1.77 22.17 17.94
N LEU A 46 2.37 21.20 18.64
CA LEU A 46 2.75 19.90 18.11
C LEU A 46 1.53 19.13 17.62
N ARG A 47 0.44 19.14 18.38
CA ARG A 47 -0.82 18.48 18.00
C ARG A 47 -1.37 19.03 16.68
N GLU A 48 -1.39 20.35 16.51
CA GLU A 48 -1.88 20.96 15.26
C GLU A 48 -0.95 20.66 14.08
N MET A 49 0.38 20.67 14.29
CA MET A 49 1.34 20.26 13.26
C MET A 49 1.11 18.79 12.83
N LEU A 50 0.97 17.87 13.77
CA LEU A 50 0.73 16.44 13.49
C LEU A 50 -0.61 16.22 12.80
N LYS A 51 -1.65 16.98 13.17
CA LYS A 51 -2.95 16.96 12.50
C LYS A 51 -2.86 17.42 11.04
N HIS A 52 -2.08 18.47 10.75
CA HIS A 52 -1.81 18.87 9.36
C HIS A 52 -1.08 17.78 8.57
N GLN A 53 -0.08 17.12 9.18
CA GLN A 53 0.63 16.00 8.55
C GLN A 53 -0.30 14.80 8.32
N LEU A 54 -1.17 14.47 9.28
CA LEU A 54 -2.17 13.42 9.16
C LEU A 54 -3.11 13.68 7.98
N ASN A 55 -3.66 14.89 7.88
CA ASN A 55 -4.53 15.27 6.76
C ASN A 55 -3.82 15.15 5.41
N LYS A 56 -2.54 15.56 5.34
CA LYS A 56 -1.72 15.38 4.14
C LYS A 56 -1.53 13.91 3.78
N ALA A 57 -1.14 13.09 4.75
CA ALA A 57 -0.93 11.65 4.55
C ALA A 57 -2.22 10.92 4.11
N ILE A 58 -3.38 11.33 4.63
CA ILE A 58 -4.69 10.83 4.19
C ILE A 58 -4.93 11.15 2.71
N ASN A 59 -4.71 12.41 2.30
CA ASN A 59 -4.88 12.81 0.90
C ASN A 59 -3.92 12.05 -0.03
N GLU A 60 -2.63 11.96 0.35
CA GLU A 60 -1.63 11.21 -0.42
C GLU A 60 -1.98 9.72 -0.54
N HIS A 61 -2.52 9.12 0.53
CA HIS A 61 -3.01 7.73 0.49
C HIS A 61 -4.15 7.53 -0.51
N PHE A 62 -5.09 8.48 -0.58
CA PHE A 62 -6.18 8.42 -1.56
C PHE A 62 -5.69 8.64 -2.99
N GLU A 63 -4.83 9.63 -3.23
CA GLU A 63 -4.24 9.86 -4.56
C GLU A 63 -3.46 8.63 -5.06
N LEU A 64 -2.69 7.99 -4.16
CA LEU A 64 -2.01 6.73 -4.47
C LEU A 64 -3.02 5.62 -4.78
N SER A 65 -4.04 5.45 -3.95
CA SER A 65 -5.07 4.40 -4.13
C SER A 65 -5.81 4.56 -5.45
N ASP A 66 -6.21 5.78 -5.81
CA ASP A 66 -6.86 6.11 -7.08
C ASP A 66 -5.94 5.77 -8.26
N MET A 67 -4.65 6.08 -8.17
CA MET A 67 -3.68 5.68 -9.20
C MET A 67 -3.64 4.15 -9.37
N LEU A 68 -3.57 3.38 -8.27
CA LEU A 68 -3.53 1.93 -8.34
C LEU A 68 -4.83 1.34 -8.90
N ILE A 69 -5.99 1.88 -8.51
CA ILE A 69 -7.31 1.47 -9.02
C ILE A 69 -7.38 1.73 -10.53
N ASN A 70 -7.04 2.94 -10.98
CA ASN A 70 -7.05 3.32 -12.39
C ASN A 70 -6.09 2.48 -13.25
N LYS A 71 -4.98 2.01 -12.67
CA LYS A 71 -4.03 1.10 -13.33
C LYS A 71 -4.44 -0.38 -13.25
N GLY A 72 -5.54 -0.71 -12.59
CA GLY A 72 -5.99 -2.09 -12.36
C GLY A 72 -5.09 -2.89 -11.41
N TRP A 73 -4.28 -2.20 -10.60
CA TRP A 73 -3.33 -2.79 -9.65
C TRP A 73 -3.93 -3.00 -8.27
N TYR A 74 -5.03 -2.31 -7.95
CA TYR A 74 -5.76 -2.45 -6.69
C TYR A 74 -7.27 -2.56 -6.95
N PRO A 75 -7.84 -3.77 -6.92
CA PRO A 75 -9.26 -4.00 -7.19
C PRO A 75 -10.15 -3.67 -5.97
N ALA A 76 -10.11 -2.42 -5.50
CA ALA A 76 -10.77 -2.00 -4.27
C ALA A 76 -12.30 -2.21 -4.26
N TYR A 77 -12.91 -2.20 -5.45
CA TYR A 77 -14.36 -2.27 -5.65
C TYR A 77 -14.84 -3.60 -6.25
N ASP A 78 -13.96 -4.58 -6.42
CA ASP A 78 -14.35 -5.89 -6.92
C ASP A 78 -15.22 -6.61 -5.90
N GLU A 79 -16.22 -7.36 -6.37
CA GLU A 79 -16.98 -8.27 -5.53
C GLU A 79 -16.05 -9.29 -4.85
N PRO A 80 -16.27 -9.64 -3.57
CA PRO A 80 -15.37 -10.53 -2.82
C PRO A 80 -15.08 -11.86 -3.53
N MET A 81 -16.09 -12.43 -4.21
CA MET A 81 -15.92 -13.67 -4.98
C MET A 81 -15.00 -13.51 -6.19
N GLU A 82 -15.02 -12.35 -6.85
CA GLU A 82 -14.12 -12.08 -7.97
C GLU A 82 -12.67 -11.89 -7.48
N GLN A 83 -12.47 -11.25 -6.33
CA GLN A 83 -11.14 -11.12 -5.72
C GLN A 83 -10.56 -12.50 -5.41
N LEU A 84 -11.32 -13.37 -4.73
CA LEU A 84 -10.90 -14.74 -4.43
C LEU A 84 -10.57 -15.55 -5.69
N ARG A 85 -11.38 -15.42 -6.74
CA ARG A 85 -11.15 -16.12 -8.01
C ARG A 85 -9.85 -15.65 -8.69
N LYS A 86 -9.60 -14.34 -8.70
CA LYS A 86 -8.36 -13.75 -9.24
C LYS A 86 -7.14 -14.21 -8.46
N ASP A 87 -7.22 -14.23 -7.13
CA ASP A 87 -6.13 -14.68 -6.27
C ASP A 87 -5.85 -16.18 -6.43
N TYR A 88 -6.89 -17.02 -6.52
CA TYR A 88 -6.74 -18.44 -6.81
C TYR A 88 -6.07 -18.68 -8.17
N ALA A 89 -6.54 -18.00 -9.23
CA ALA A 89 -5.94 -18.11 -10.56
C ALA A 89 -4.48 -17.64 -10.58
N LYS A 90 -4.16 -16.55 -9.86
CA LYS A 90 -2.77 -16.09 -9.70
C LYS A 90 -1.91 -17.13 -8.99
N SER A 91 -2.45 -17.78 -7.94
CA SER A 91 -1.76 -18.84 -7.21
C SER A 91 -1.37 -20.03 -8.09
N GLN A 92 -2.20 -20.40 -9.08
CA GLN A 92 -1.89 -21.52 -10.00
C GLN A 92 -0.73 -21.21 -10.95
N ASN A 93 -0.41 -19.92 -11.16
CA ASN A 93 0.66 -19.47 -12.06
C ASN A 93 1.96 -19.10 -11.31
N LEU A 94 2.02 -19.33 -10.00
CA LEU A 94 3.25 -19.21 -9.20
C LEU A 94 4.09 -20.48 -9.38
N THR A 95 4.75 -20.62 -10.54
CA THR A 95 5.77 -21.64 -10.84
C THR A 95 6.94 -20.97 -11.54
#